data_AF-A0A7C3N7A3-F1
#
_entry.id   AF-A0A7C3N7A3-F1
#
_cell.length_a   1.000
_cell.length_b   1.000
_cell.length_c   1.000
_cell.angle_alpha   90.00
_cell.angle_beta   90.00
_cell.angle_gamma   90.00
#
_symmetry.space_group_name_H-M   'P 1'
#
loop_
_entity.id
_entity.type
_entity.pdbx_description
1 polymer ?
#
loop_
_entity_poly.entity_id
_entity_poly.type
_entity_poly.pdbx_seq_one_letter_code
_entity_poly.pdbx_strand_id
1 'polypeptide(L)'
;MNSESEFQDILNALSYIAKWDELDKLKKAPKEKREEEWNRFWIKQISEPVITTNISYSEFMERYNYSNKNFSGYKKGYRTDFGKIYIMYGKPDEIERHPFDKDSKPYEIWYYYSNNIHFIFVDVNGYGEYVLQNYLEQLR
;
A
#
# COMPACT_ATOMS: atom_id res chain seq x y z
N MET A 1 11.21 13.69 8.60
CA MET A 1 10.34 14.19 7.51
C MET A 1 11.10 15.29 6.79
N ASN A 2 11.77 14.99 5.69
CA ASN A 2 12.78 15.87 5.10
C ASN A 2 12.25 16.76 3.95
N SER A 3 10.99 16.63 3.52
CA SER A 3 10.34 17.61 2.63
C SER A 3 8.81 17.58 2.69
N GLU A 4 8.15 18.68 2.28
CA GLU A 4 6.69 18.78 2.14
C GLU A 4 6.13 17.68 1.21
N SER A 5 6.82 17.45 0.10
CA SER A 5 6.45 16.45 -0.90
C SER A 5 6.47 15.03 -0.33
N GLU A 6 7.50 14.70 0.45
CA GLU A 6 7.61 13.41 1.11
C GLU A 6 6.47 13.20 2.13
N PHE A 7 6.12 14.23 2.90
CA PHE A 7 5.01 14.13 3.84
C PHE A 7 3.67 13.88 3.13
N GLN A 8 3.41 14.59 2.03
CA GLN A 8 2.20 14.36 1.23
C GLN A 8 2.16 12.95 0.62
N ASP A 9 3.30 12.43 0.17
CA ASP A 9 3.39 11.06 -0.33
C ASP A 9 3.10 10.02 0.75
N ILE A 10 3.63 10.23 1.97
CA ILE A 10 3.34 9.37 3.12
C ILE A 10 1.84 9.43 3.46
N LEU A 11 1.21 10.61 3.45
CA LEU A 11 -0.23 10.73 3.70
C LEU A 11 -1.07 10.06 2.59
N ASN A 12 -0.62 10.11 1.35
CA ASN A 12 -1.28 9.42 0.25
C ASN A 12 -1.16 7.90 0.38
N ALA A 13 0.01 7.38 0.77
CA ALA A 13 0.19 5.96 1.06
C ALA A 13 -0.64 5.51 2.29
N LEU A 14 -0.67 6.33 3.34
CA LEU A 14 -1.46 6.07 4.54
C LEU A 14 -2.96 5.98 4.21
N SER A 15 -3.41 6.63 3.14
CA SER A 15 -4.82 6.60 2.72
C SER A 15 -5.35 5.24 2.29
N TYR A 16 -4.48 4.27 2.05
CA TYR A 16 -4.89 2.90 1.73
C TYR A 16 -5.34 2.10 2.95
N ILE A 17 -4.99 2.57 4.15
CA ILE A 17 -5.22 1.85 5.41
C ILE A 17 -5.97 2.70 6.45
N ALA A 18 -5.83 4.03 6.43
CA ALA A 18 -6.46 4.89 7.42
C ALA A 18 -7.88 5.36 7.01
N LYS A 19 -8.71 5.69 8.00
CA LYS A 19 -10.04 6.27 7.77
C LYS A 19 -9.92 7.69 7.22
N TRP A 20 -10.90 8.09 6.41
CA TRP A 20 -10.91 9.39 5.74
C TRP A 20 -10.89 10.57 6.72
N ASP A 21 -11.65 10.50 7.81
CA ASP A 21 -11.74 11.57 8.82
C ASP A 21 -10.43 11.77 9.60
N GLU A 22 -9.70 10.67 9.85
CA GLU A 22 -8.39 10.71 10.50
C GLU A 22 -7.31 11.28 9.57
N LEU A 23 -7.33 10.88 8.30
CA LEU A 23 -6.44 11.41 7.26
C LEU A 23 -6.68 12.89 6.98
N ASP A 24 -7.95 13.32 6.96
CA ASP A 24 -8.31 14.71 6.68
C ASP A 24 -7.72 15.66 7.73
N LYS A 25 -7.72 15.25 9.02
CA LYS A 25 -7.06 15.99 10.10
C LYS A 25 -5.55 16.12 9.86
N LEU A 26 -4.88 15.03 9.50
CA LEU A 26 -3.44 15.04 9.21
C LEU A 26 -3.10 15.92 8.00
N LYS A 27 -3.92 15.88 6.95
CA LYS A 27 -3.74 16.70 5.73
C LYS A 27 -3.92 18.19 6.00
N LYS A 28 -4.87 18.56 6.87
CA LYS A 28 -5.18 19.96 7.22
C LYS A 28 -4.28 20.52 8.33
N ALA A 29 -3.48 19.68 8.98
CA ALA A 29 -2.60 20.12 10.06
C ALA A 29 -1.55 21.14 9.56
N PRO A 30 -1.47 22.34 10.18
CA PRO A 30 -0.38 23.28 9.94
C PRO A 30 0.96 22.61 10.19
N LYS A 31 2.02 23.07 9.51
CA LYS A 31 3.34 22.44 9.53
C LYS A 31 3.87 22.24 10.96
N GLU A 32 3.61 23.21 11.82
CA GLU A 32 4.03 23.26 13.22
C GLU A 32 3.31 22.22 14.08
N LYS A 33 2.13 21.77 13.68
CA LYS A 33 1.30 20.79 14.40
C LYS A 33 1.34 19.38 13.83
N ARG A 34 1.98 19.18 12.67
CA ARG A 34 1.98 17.89 11.98
C ARG A 34 2.55 16.76 12.83
N GLU A 35 3.66 17.00 13.51
CA GLU A 35 4.27 15.99 14.37
C GLU A 35 3.35 15.61 15.53
N GLU A 36 2.69 16.59 16.14
CA GLU A 36 1.70 16.35 17.20
C GLU A 36 0.52 15.52 16.69
N GLU A 37 -0.09 15.91 15.57
CA GLU A 37 -1.22 15.19 14.98
C GLU A 37 -0.82 13.80 14.47
N TRP A 38 0.40 13.65 13.94
CA TRP A 38 0.96 12.36 13.51
C TRP A 38 1.12 11.41 14.70
N ASN A 39 1.71 11.88 15.80
CA ASN A 39 1.87 11.09 17.02
C ASN A 39 0.51 10.73 17.61
N ARG A 40 -0.44 11.67 17.63
CA ARG A 40 -1.81 11.44 18.09
C ARG A 40 -2.52 10.37 17.28
N PHE A 41 -2.38 10.40 15.95
CA PHE A 41 -2.93 9.37 15.07
C PHE A 41 -2.41 7.98 15.45
N TRP A 42 -1.09 7.80 15.56
CA TRP A 42 -0.51 6.48 15.85
C TRP A 42 -0.79 6.00 17.28
N ILE A 43 -0.85 6.90 18.27
CA ILE A 43 -1.30 6.55 19.63
C ILE A 43 -2.74 6.03 19.60
N LYS A 44 -3.62 6.70 18.84
CA LYS A 44 -5.02 6.28 18.72
C LYS A 44 -5.16 4.92 18.05
N GLN A 45 -4.38 4.62 17.01
CA GLN A 45 -4.41 3.30 16.34
C GLN A 45 -4.01 2.16 17.30
N ILE A 46 -3.09 2.41 18.24
CA ILE A 46 -2.71 1.43 19.27
C ILE A 46 -3.87 1.18 20.25
N SER A 47 -4.60 2.22 20.64
CA SER A 47 -5.68 2.11 21.64
C SER A 47 -7.03 1.65 21.07
N GLU A 48 -7.28 1.91 19.79
CA GLU A 48 -8.54 1.60 19.10
C GLU A 48 -8.26 0.84 17.78
N PRO A 49 -7.71 -0.40 17.85
CA PRO A 49 -7.41 -1.16 16.64
C PRO A 49 -8.71 -1.45 15.89
N VAL A 50 -8.83 -0.93 14.67
CA VAL A 50 -9.91 -1.31 13.77
C VAL A 50 -9.57 -2.69 13.19
N ILE A 51 -10.57 -3.55 13.02
CA ILE A 51 -10.43 -4.94 12.53
C ILE A 51 -9.60 -5.01 11.22
N THR A 52 -9.60 -3.93 10.42
CA THR A 52 -8.90 -3.83 9.14
C THR A 52 -7.44 -3.35 9.23
N THR A 53 -6.96 -2.85 10.37
CA THR A 53 -5.63 -2.22 10.47
C THR A 53 -5.01 -2.37 11.86
N ASN A 54 -4.51 -3.56 12.18
CA ASN A 54 -3.58 -3.73 13.29
C ASN A 54 -2.12 -3.44 12.87
N ILE A 55 -1.90 -2.42 12.04
CA ILE A 55 -0.59 -2.08 11.49
C ILE A 55 0.08 -1.02 12.35
N SER A 56 1.33 -1.29 12.77
CA SER A 56 2.13 -0.32 13.51
C SER A 56 2.71 0.76 12.60
N TYR A 57 3.10 1.91 13.17
CA TYR A 57 3.84 2.95 12.42
C TYR A 57 5.09 2.38 11.74
N SER A 58 5.87 1.57 12.47
CA SER A 58 7.09 0.96 11.95
C SER A 58 6.81 0.04 10.78
N GLU A 59 5.76 -0.79 10.88
CA GLU A 59 5.36 -1.70 9.82
C GLU A 59 4.83 -0.95 8.60
N PHE A 60 4.02 0.08 8.80
CA PHE A 60 3.57 0.95 7.70
C PHE A 60 4.75 1.58 6.96
N MET A 61 5.71 2.15 7.68
CA MET A 61 6.89 2.76 7.08
C MET A 61 7.80 1.73 6.39
N GLU A 62 7.92 0.52 6.96
CA GLU A 62 8.62 -0.59 6.32
C GLU A 62 7.97 -0.93 4.97
N ARG A 63 6.64 -1.13 4.95
CA ARG A 63 5.89 -1.44 3.72
C ARG A 63 5.95 -0.31 2.70
N TYR A 64 5.88 0.95 3.15
CA TYR A 64 6.03 2.13 2.28
C TYR A 64 7.41 2.18 1.62
N ASN A 65 8.48 2.00 2.41
CA ASN A 65 9.85 2.00 1.93
C ASN A 65 10.13 0.81 1.02
N TYR A 66 9.67 -0.39 1.39
CA TYR A 66 9.76 -1.59 0.56
C TYR A 66 9.07 -1.36 -0.78
N SER A 67 7.86 -0.80 -0.78
CA SER A 67 7.10 -0.54 -2.00
C SER A 67 7.86 0.40 -2.92
N ASN A 68 8.36 1.52 -2.39
CA ASN A 68 9.15 2.47 -3.17
C ASN A 68 10.50 1.90 -3.65
N LYS A 69 11.10 0.98 -2.91
CA LYS A 69 12.35 0.34 -3.32
C LYS A 69 12.15 -0.69 -4.43
N ASN A 70 11.11 -1.51 -4.33
CA ASN A 70 10.95 -2.69 -5.20
C ASN A 70 9.97 -2.49 -6.35
N PHE A 71 9.02 -1.56 -6.23
CA PHE A 71 7.95 -1.40 -7.22
C PHE A 71 7.98 -0.03 -7.93
N SER A 72 9.03 0.77 -7.74
CA SER A 72 9.17 2.02 -8.47
C SER A 72 9.56 1.79 -9.92
N GLY A 73 9.00 2.61 -10.80
CA GLY A 73 9.38 2.69 -12.22
C GLY A 73 9.22 4.14 -12.68
N TYR A 74 8.32 4.38 -13.63
CA TYR A 74 7.96 5.75 -14.04
C TYR A 74 7.21 6.54 -12.93
N LYS A 75 6.58 5.83 -11.99
CA LYS A 75 5.95 6.38 -10.78
C LYS A 75 6.56 5.76 -9.53
N LYS A 76 6.38 6.46 -8.39
CA LYS A 76 6.80 5.96 -7.07
C LYS A 76 6.10 4.64 -6.77
N GLY A 77 6.85 3.69 -6.20
CA GLY A 77 6.37 2.33 -5.99
C GLY A 77 5.13 2.24 -5.11
N TYR A 78 4.95 3.12 -4.11
CA TYR A 78 3.71 3.14 -3.33
C TYR A 78 2.45 3.45 -4.17
N ARG A 79 2.61 4.06 -5.36
CA ARG A 79 1.52 4.40 -6.28
C ARG A 79 1.22 3.29 -7.30
N THR A 80 2.03 2.24 -7.37
CA THR A 80 1.72 1.07 -8.21
C THR A 80 0.71 0.17 -7.51
N ASP A 81 0.05 -0.70 -8.26
CA ASP A 81 -0.91 -1.62 -7.64
C ASP A 81 -0.19 -2.65 -6.76
N PHE A 82 1.02 -3.09 -7.12
CA PHE A 82 1.88 -3.86 -6.21
C PHE A 82 2.13 -3.11 -4.89
N GLY A 83 2.51 -1.83 -4.95
CA GLY A 83 2.76 -1.05 -3.74
C GLY A 83 1.51 -0.83 -2.89
N LYS A 84 0.36 -0.59 -3.51
CA LYS A 84 -0.92 -0.47 -2.80
C LYS A 84 -1.24 -1.76 -2.04
N ILE A 85 -1.22 -2.91 -2.73
CA ILE A 85 -1.51 -4.20 -2.12
C ILE A 85 -0.48 -4.54 -1.04
N TYR A 86 0.80 -4.29 -1.27
CA TYR A 86 1.85 -4.52 -0.27
C TYR A 86 1.68 -3.63 0.97
N ILE A 87 1.25 -2.38 0.84
CA ILE A 87 0.96 -1.50 1.98
C ILE A 87 -0.24 -2.02 2.77
N MET A 88 -1.32 -2.41 2.09
CA MET A 88 -2.55 -2.89 2.73
C MET A 88 -2.35 -4.25 3.41
N TYR A 89 -1.79 -5.23 2.70
CA TYR A 89 -1.77 -6.63 3.10
C TYR A 89 -0.39 -7.12 3.54
N GLY A 90 0.67 -6.36 3.29
CA GLY A 90 2.04 -6.75 3.63
C GLY A 90 2.63 -7.70 2.61
N LYS A 91 3.66 -8.44 3.05
CA LYS A 91 4.31 -9.46 2.23
C LYS A 91 3.32 -10.61 1.97
N PRO A 92 3.12 -11.04 0.72
CA PRO A 92 2.33 -12.23 0.43
C PRO A 92 3.03 -13.50 0.91
N ASP A 93 2.24 -14.53 1.21
CA ASP A 93 2.74 -15.86 1.57
C ASP A 93 3.46 -16.50 0.38
N GLU A 94 2.89 -16.33 -0.82
CA GLU A 94 3.42 -16.87 -2.07
C GLU A 94 3.25 -15.89 -3.24
N ILE A 95 4.22 -15.92 -4.16
CA ILE A 95 4.18 -15.17 -5.41
C ILE A 95 4.42 -16.16 -6.56
N GLU A 96 3.41 -16.37 -7.38
CA GLU A 96 3.52 -17.07 -8.66
C GLU A 96 3.81 -16.07 -9.78
N ARG A 97 4.82 -16.35 -10.61
CA ARG A 97 5.25 -15.46 -11.69
C ARG A 97 5.16 -16.16 -13.03
N HIS A 98 4.51 -15.48 -13.98
CA HIS A 98 4.25 -15.99 -15.32
C HIS A 98 4.77 -15.01 -16.39
N PRO A 99 6.11 -14.84 -16.53
CA PRO A 99 6.69 -13.82 -17.42
C PRO A 99 6.65 -14.18 -18.92
N PHE A 100 6.50 -15.47 -19.28
CA PHE A 100 6.68 -15.96 -20.65
C PHE A 100 5.59 -16.94 -21.11
N ASP A 101 4.43 -16.91 -20.48
CA ASP A 101 3.34 -17.81 -20.81
C ASP A 101 2.85 -17.53 -22.24
N LYS A 102 2.83 -18.58 -23.07
CA LYS A 102 2.71 -18.47 -24.54
C LYS A 102 1.44 -17.75 -25.01
N ASP A 103 0.36 -17.91 -24.27
CA ASP A 103 -0.98 -17.43 -24.65
C ASP A 103 -1.51 -16.34 -23.70
N SER A 104 -0.64 -15.73 -22.89
CA SER A 104 -1.02 -14.66 -21.97
C SER A 104 0.01 -13.54 -21.88
N LYS A 105 -0.45 -12.36 -21.45
CA LYS A 105 0.45 -11.28 -21.04
C LYS A 105 1.19 -11.67 -19.77
N PRO A 106 2.38 -11.12 -19.46
CA PRO A 106 3.07 -11.38 -18.20
C PRO A 106 2.18 -11.04 -17.00
N TYR A 107 2.13 -11.93 -16.02
CA TYR A 107 1.34 -11.70 -14.81
C TYR A 107 2.01 -12.27 -13.55
N GLU A 108 1.64 -11.73 -12.40
CA GLU A 108 1.96 -12.27 -11.09
C GLU A 108 0.69 -12.51 -10.29
N ILE A 109 0.66 -13.59 -9.51
CA ILE A 109 -0.38 -13.88 -8.53
C ILE A 109 0.24 -13.84 -7.14
N TRP A 110 -0.32 -13.02 -6.26
CA TRP A 110 0.11 -12.92 -4.86
C TRP A 110 -0.96 -13.55 -3.97
N TYR A 111 -0.56 -14.53 -3.17
CA TYR A 111 -1.46 -15.27 -2.27
C TYR A 111 -1.28 -14.84 -0.82
N TYR A 112 -2.40 -14.70 -0.11
CA TYR A 112 -2.47 -14.47 1.33
C TYR A 112 -3.41 -15.51 1.95
N TYR A 113 -2.83 -16.62 2.40
CA TYR A 113 -3.55 -17.85 2.76
C TYR A 113 -4.39 -17.69 4.02
N SER A 114 -3.90 -16.93 5.00
CA SER A 114 -4.62 -16.67 6.25
C SER A 114 -5.98 -15.99 6.04
N ASN A 115 -6.11 -15.21 4.96
CA ASN A 115 -7.32 -14.49 4.60
C ASN A 115 -8.08 -15.14 3.44
N ASN A 116 -7.52 -16.20 2.83
CA ASN A 116 -8.05 -16.82 1.61
C ASN A 116 -8.28 -15.81 0.47
N ILE A 117 -7.36 -14.85 0.32
CA ILE A 117 -7.39 -13.85 -0.75
C ILE A 117 -6.19 -14.00 -1.67
N HIS A 118 -6.37 -13.61 -2.93
CA HIS A 118 -5.27 -13.53 -3.89
C HIS A 118 -5.45 -12.33 -4.81
N PHE A 119 -4.33 -11.77 -5.27
CA PHE A 119 -4.32 -10.63 -6.18
C PHE A 119 -3.60 -10.99 -7.47
N ILE A 120 -4.24 -10.72 -8.60
CA ILE A 120 -3.70 -10.97 -9.93
C ILE A 120 -3.29 -9.64 -10.55
N PHE A 121 -2.00 -9.50 -10.84
CA PHE A 121 -1.45 -8.33 -11.48
C PHE A 121 -0.96 -8.69 -12.88
N VAL A 122 -1.33 -7.89 -13.88
CA VAL A 122 -1.00 -8.16 -15.29
C VAL A 122 -0.26 -6.98 -15.89
N ASP A 123 0.87 -7.22 -16.54
CA ASP A 123 1.55 -6.23 -17.38
C ASP A 123 0.80 -6.08 -18.70
N VAL A 124 -0.23 -5.25 -18.68
CA VAL A 124 -1.14 -5.06 -19.82
C VAL A 124 -0.41 -4.50 -21.03
N ASN A 125 0.61 -3.67 -20.82
CA ASN A 125 1.27 -2.90 -21.88
C ASN A 125 2.64 -3.46 -22.28
N GLY A 126 3.22 -4.39 -21.50
CA GLY A 126 4.53 -4.99 -21.77
C GLY A 126 5.72 -4.12 -21.39
N TYR A 127 5.52 -3.14 -20.49
CA TYR A 127 6.56 -2.20 -20.05
C TYR A 127 6.97 -2.40 -18.59
N GLY A 128 6.56 -3.52 -17.98
CA GLY A 128 6.79 -3.84 -16.57
C GLY A 128 5.85 -3.11 -15.61
N GLU A 129 4.77 -2.51 -16.11
CA GLU A 129 3.71 -1.95 -15.25
C GLU A 129 2.57 -2.94 -15.06
N TYR A 130 2.59 -3.61 -13.93
CA TYR A 130 1.55 -4.56 -13.55
C TYR A 130 0.35 -3.85 -12.93
N VAL A 131 -0.84 -4.12 -13.48
CA VAL A 131 -2.13 -3.56 -13.07
C VAL A 131 -2.97 -4.65 -12.42
N LEU A 132 -3.58 -4.33 -11.28
CA LEU A 132 -4.44 -5.25 -10.53
C LEU A 132 -5.76 -5.52 -11.28
N GLN A 133 -6.12 -6.80 -11.44
CA GLN A 133 -7.27 -7.22 -12.25
C GLN A 133 -8.50 -7.65 -11.44
N ASN A 134 -8.31 -8.21 -10.25
CA ASN A 134 -9.36 -8.93 -9.52
C ASN A 134 -9.78 -8.28 -8.18
N TYR A 135 -9.59 -6.96 -8.01
CA TYR A 135 -9.83 -6.29 -6.72
C TYR A 135 -11.26 -6.47 -6.18
N LEU A 136 -12.28 -6.30 -7.03
CA LEU A 136 -13.69 -6.39 -6.61
C LEU A 136 -14.10 -7.79 -6.15
N GLU A 137 -13.39 -8.82 -6.62
CA GLU A 137 -13.66 -10.21 -6.24
C GLU A 137 -13.23 -10.48 -4.80
N GLN A 138 -12.29 -9.70 -4.27
CA GLN A 138 -11.75 -9.82 -2.91
C GLN A 138 -12.58 -9.07 -1.85
N LEU A 139 -13.61 -8.31 -2.26
CA LEU A 139 -14.47 -7.52 -1.35
C LEU A 139 -15.77 -8.24 -0.94
N ARG A 140 -15.91 -9.53 -1.28
CA ARG A 140 -17.08 -10.35 -0.96
C ARG A 140 -16.98 -10.98 0.42
#